data_AF-A0AAN8YTB0-F1
#
_entry.id   AF-A0AAN8YTB0-F1
#
_cell.length_a   1.000
_cell.length_b   1.000
_cell.length_c   1.000
_cell.angle_alpha   90.00
_cell.angle_beta   90.00
_cell.angle_gamma   90.00
#
_symmetry.space_group_name_H-M   'P 1'
#
loop_
_entity.id
_entity.type
_entity.pdbx_description
1 polymer ?
#
loop_
_entity_poly.entity_id
_entity_poly.type
_entity_poly.pdbx_seq_one_letter_code
_entity_poly.pdbx_strand_id
1 'polypeptide(L)'
;MANANRSLLFFIFTILLILCTTSTGKTLQSAPSPSDSQLQTYIIHVSKSHKPSLYATHHYWYASLIKSISSPSQPAKLLYSYSSAITGFSARLTTAQAAELRRHNAILSVLPERIHHIHTTRTPHFLGLADTYGIWPDADYADDVIIGVLDTGIWPERPSFSDSEMSSVPTNWRGVCETGKDFPSSSCNLKIIGARAFYNGYESQLGKKMNESLESRSPLDTEGHGTHTASTAAGSIVRNASFSQYAYGDARGMAVKARIAVYKICWRLGCFDSDILAAMDQAISDGVHIISLSVGANGHAPEYDRDSIAIGAFGAAAHGVLVSCSAGNSGPGPATAVNIAPWILTVGASTIDREFPADVILGDGRVFSGVSLYTGDPIDSDLELVYAEDAGSRFCFSNQLDSKKVSGKIVICDRGGNARVEKGSSVKTAGGLAMILTNTEESGEELIADSHLIPATMVGQIAGDKIKAYAKDQTQNPTARINFRGTVIGSSPPAPRRVGVFVRDGSSVDCGVQNFSTPGDLNYPSFGVVFGGESDVVKYKRAVKNVGSSGDVVYEVRVSAPTNVEVSVEPNKLVFSGETQKLSYEITFSSKKGKSIESAAATSEFGWVEWSDGTHVVRSPIAVTWLQSSVASF
;
A
#
# COMPACT_ATOMS: atom_id res chain seq x y z
N MET A 1 0.46 18.24 72.94
CA MET A 1 1.82 18.52 72.44
C MET A 1 1.98 17.81 71.09
N ALA A 2 2.83 18.35 70.21
CA ALA A 2 3.01 17.95 68.80
C ALA A 2 1.81 18.20 67.84
N ASN A 3 2.15 18.54 66.59
CA ASN A 3 1.30 18.62 65.39
C ASN A 3 0.21 19.70 65.29
N ALA A 4 0.55 20.96 65.59
CA ALA A 4 -0.20 22.14 65.15
C ALA A 4 0.71 23.12 64.38
N ASN A 5 1.15 22.77 63.16
CA ASN A 5 1.91 23.70 62.30
C ASN A 5 1.94 23.34 60.80
N ARG A 6 0.77 23.10 60.17
CA ARG A 6 0.67 22.95 58.70
C ARG A 6 -0.48 23.69 57.98
N SER A 7 -1.49 24.21 58.70
CA SER A 7 -2.65 24.86 58.05
C SER A 7 -2.54 26.38 57.84
N LEU A 8 -1.48 27.03 58.32
CA LEU A 8 -1.37 28.51 58.24
C LEU A 8 -0.71 29.03 56.94
N LEU A 9 0.02 28.20 56.20
CA LEU A 9 0.65 28.61 54.93
C LEU A 9 -0.31 28.64 53.73
N PHE A 10 -1.42 27.90 53.76
CA PHE A 10 -2.32 27.78 52.61
C PHE A 10 -3.24 29.00 52.41
N PHE A 11 -3.41 29.84 53.44
CA PHE A 11 -4.39 30.95 53.42
C PHE A 11 -3.80 32.29 52.95
N ILE A 12 -2.46 32.41 52.87
CA ILE A 12 -1.77 33.66 52.49
C ILE A 12 -1.58 33.75 50.96
N PHE A 13 -1.57 32.63 50.25
CA PHE A 13 -1.25 32.59 48.81
C PHE A 13 -2.42 32.97 47.90
N THR A 14 -3.67 32.93 48.39
CA THR A 14 -4.88 33.11 47.56
C THR A 14 -5.26 34.58 47.32
N ILE A 15 -4.73 35.51 48.13
CA ILE A 15 -5.16 36.92 48.12
C ILE A 15 -4.36 37.79 47.14
N LEU A 16 -3.17 37.37 46.70
CA LEU A 16 -2.31 38.18 45.83
C LEU A 16 -2.63 38.12 44.32
N LEU A 17 -3.50 37.21 43.86
CA LEU A 17 -3.72 36.97 42.42
C LEU A 17 -4.85 37.78 41.77
N ILE A 18 -5.57 38.63 42.52
CA ILE A 18 -6.82 39.28 42.06
C ILE A 18 -6.62 40.76 41.62
N LEU A 19 -5.42 41.33 41.79
CA LEU A 19 -5.13 42.75 41.49
C LEU A 19 -3.99 42.91 40.47
N CYS A 20 -4.31 42.80 39.18
CA CYS A 20 -3.90 43.73 38.09
C CYS A 20 -4.17 43.15 36.69
N THR A 21 -5.34 43.46 36.13
CA THR A 21 -5.58 43.46 34.67
C THR A 21 -5.22 44.83 34.07
N THR A 22 -4.55 44.89 32.91
CA THR A 22 -4.93 45.71 31.70
C THR A 22 -3.78 45.88 30.68
N SER A 23 -4.14 45.94 29.38
CA SER A 23 -3.38 46.53 28.23
C SER A 23 -2.07 45.83 27.78
N THR A 24 -1.66 45.71 26.50
CA THR A 24 -2.24 45.95 25.14
C THR A 24 -1.29 45.36 24.07
N GLY A 25 -1.79 45.03 22.86
CA GLY A 25 -0.98 45.01 21.62
C GLY A 25 -0.58 43.64 21.03
N LYS A 26 -0.50 43.57 19.69
CA LYS A 26 -0.20 42.37 18.87
C LYS A 26 1.27 42.31 18.42
N THR A 27 1.84 41.10 18.32
CA THR A 27 2.75 40.72 17.21
C THR A 27 2.90 39.20 17.09
N LEU A 28 3.13 38.69 15.87
CA LEU A 28 3.58 37.30 15.62
C LEU A 28 5.00 37.09 16.17
N GLN A 29 5.33 35.90 16.67
CA GLN A 29 6.72 35.50 16.91
C GLN A 29 7.00 34.02 16.58
N SER A 30 8.21 33.80 16.06
CA SER A 30 8.76 32.54 15.57
C SER A 30 9.09 31.55 16.69
N ALA A 31 9.26 30.28 16.33
CA ALA A 31 9.76 29.24 17.24
C ALA A 31 11.08 29.67 17.92
N PRO A 32 11.29 29.31 19.21
CA PRO A 32 12.40 29.81 20.01
C PRO A 32 13.75 29.23 19.56
N SER A 33 14.78 30.08 19.57
CA SER A 33 16.17 29.63 19.46
C SER A 33 16.57 28.82 20.71
N PRO A 34 17.40 27.77 20.58
CA PRO A 34 17.87 26.98 21.71
C PRO A 34 18.76 27.83 22.64
N SER A 35 18.59 27.65 23.95
CA SER A 35 19.36 28.35 24.98
C SER A 35 20.85 28.03 24.90
N ASP A 36 21.71 29.01 25.16
CA ASP A 36 23.17 28.96 24.99
C ASP A 36 23.88 27.86 25.83
N SER A 37 23.19 27.29 26.82
CA SER A 37 23.65 26.20 27.69
C SER A 37 23.35 24.77 27.18
N GLN A 38 22.58 24.61 26.09
CA GLN A 38 22.14 23.28 25.64
C GLN A 38 23.21 22.55 24.81
N LEU A 39 23.53 21.31 25.19
CA LEU A 39 24.53 20.46 24.52
C LEU A 39 23.99 19.81 23.23
N GLN A 40 24.44 20.29 22.07
CA GLN A 40 24.15 19.74 20.74
C GLN A 40 25.36 19.00 20.14
N THR A 41 25.12 18.07 19.21
CA THR A 41 26.19 17.45 18.43
C THR A 41 26.56 18.35 17.25
N TYR A 42 27.87 18.58 17.06
CA TYR A 42 28.42 19.24 15.88
C TYR A 42 29.42 18.32 15.17
N ILE A 43 29.53 18.51 13.86
CA ILE A 43 30.59 17.98 12.99
C ILE A 43 31.56 19.13 12.71
N ILE A 44 32.82 18.94 13.06
CA ILE A 44 33.90 19.92 13.02
C ILE A 44 34.90 19.50 11.94
N HIS A 45 35.03 20.30 10.89
CA HIS A 45 36.00 20.07 9.82
C HIS A 45 37.29 20.83 10.15
N VAL A 46 38.44 20.18 9.98
CA VAL A 46 39.74 20.71 10.40
C VAL A 46 40.73 20.70 9.24
N SER A 47 41.52 21.76 9.11
CA SER A 47 42.57 21.88 8.10
C SER A 47 43.72 20.91 8.40
N LYS A 48 43.92 19.93 7.50
CA LYS A 48 44.94 18.87 7.64
C LYS A 48 46.36 19.44 7.75
N SER A 49 46.64 20.56 7.08
CA SER A 49 47.95 21.24 7.11
C SER A 49 48.25 21.96 8.42
N HIS A 50 47.25 22.20 9.27
CA HIS A 50 47.40 22.94 10.52
C HIS A 50 47.66 22.04 11.74
N LYS A 51 47.84 20.72 11.53
CA LYS A 51 48.19 19.79 12.60
C LYS A 51 49.58 20.10 13.18
N PRO A 52 49.70 20.41 14.49
CA PRO A 52 51.01 20.56 15.12
C PRO A 52 51.75 19.22 15.16
N SER A 53 53.04 19.25 14.83
CA SER A 53 53.95 18.09 14.86
C SER A 53 54.12 17.48 16.26
N LEU A 54 53.84 18.27 17.31
CA LEU A 54 53.88 17.84 18.72
C LEU A 54 52.91 16.69 19.06
N TYR A 55 51.80 16.55 18.33
CA TYR A 55 50.80 15.51 18.61
C TYR A 55 51.05 14.27 17.74
N ALA A 56 51.08 13.07 18.34
CA ALA A 56 51.31 11.83 17.59
C ALA A 56 50.22 11.51 16.53
N THR A 57 48.94 11.83 16.80
CA THR A 57 47.83 11.58 15.86
C THR A 57 46.91 12.80 15.73
N HIS A 58 46.02 12.79 14.74
CA HIS A 58 44.96 13.81 14.63
C HIS A 58 43.97 13.71 15.80
N HIS A 59 43.62 12.49 16.22
CA HIS A 59 42.73 12.23 17.35
C HIS A 59 43.21 12.87 18.67
N TYR A 60 44.48 12.70 19.04
CA TYR A 60 45.03 13.32 20.26
C TYR A 60 45.03 14.85 20.22
N TRP A 61 45.27 15.44 19.04
CA TRP A 61 45.17 16.88 18.85
C TRP A 61 43.72 17.38 19.01
N TYR A 62 42.75 16.69 18.41
CA TYR A 62 41.33 17.02 18.53
C TYR A 62 40.78 16.83 19.95
N ALA A 63 41.22 15.78 20.66
CA ALA A 63 40.91 15.58 22.06
C ALA A 63 41.46 16.73 22.94
N SER A 64 42.64 17.25 22.62
CA SER A 64 43.21 18.42 23.31
C SER A 64 42.41 19.71 23.02
N LEU A 65 41.98 19.94 21.77
CA LEU A 65 41.13 21.08 21.38
C LEU A 65 39.76 21.03 22.09
N ILE A 66 39.18 19.84 22.22
CA ILE A 66 37.94 19.68 23.00
C ILE A 66 38.20 19.90 24.49
N LYS A 67 39.33 19.43 25.03
CA LYS A 67 39.67 19.65 26.44
C LYS A 67 39.92 21.12 26.78
N SER A 68 40.47 21.93 25.87
CA SER A 68 40.71 23.37 26.12
C SER A 68 39.43 24.22 26.21
N ILE A 69 38.35 23.81 25.52
CA ILE A 69 37.04 24.49 25.59
C ILE A 69 36.07 23.84 26.60
N SER A 70 36.47 22.72 27.22
CA SER A 70 35.67 21.97 28.18
C SER A 70 35.88 22.51 29.60
N SER A 71 34.81 22.69 30.37
CA SER A 71 34.88 23.10 31.77
C SER A 71 34.00 22.22 32.66
N PRO A 72 34.21 22.17 34.00
CA PRO A 72 33.37 21.37 34.90
C PRO A 72 31.88 21.74 34.85
N SER A 73 31.56 22.99 34.53
CA SER A 73 30.19 23.50 34.38
C SER A 73 29.63 23.38 32.95
N GLN A 74 30.48 23.20 31.94
CA GLN A 74 30.08 22.97 30.54
C GLN A 74 30.98 21.90 29.91
N PRO A 75 30.67 20.60 30.11
CA PRO A 75 31.51 19.52 29.62
C PRO A 75 31.36 19.32 28.10
N ALA A 76 32.38 19.72 27.35
CA ALA A 76 32.54 19.36 25.94
C ALA A 76 33.06 17.92 25.83
N LYS A 77 32.46 17.11 24.95
CA LYS A 77 32.83 15.69 24.73
C LYS A 77 33.12 15.40 23.26
N LEU A 78 34.33 14.91 22.97
CA LEU A 78 34.67 14.34 21.67
C LEU A 78 33.89 13.03 21.48
N LEU A 79 33.18 12.89 20.36
CA LEU A 79 32.40 11.70 20.04
C LEU A 79 33.22 10.77 19.14
N TYR A 80 33.61 11.26 17.96
CA TYR A 80 34.42 10.51 17.00
C TYR A 80 35.49 11.40 16.35
N SER A 81 36.58 10.80 15.87
CA SER A 81 37.56 11.47 15.02
C SER A 81 37.61 10.78 13.66
N TYR A 82 37.61 11.58 12.61
CA TYR A 82 37.55 11.12 11.23
C TYR A 82 38.92 11.36 10.57
N SER A 83 39.47 10.30 9.98
CA SER A 83 40.73 10.33 9.21
C SER A 83 40.54 10.10 7.72
N SER A 84 39.47 9.39 7.34
CA SER A 84 39.30 8.83 6.00
C SER A 84 38.13 9.46 5.23
N ALA A 85 36.95 9.58 5.85
CA ALA A 85 35.76 10.17 5.21
C ALA A 85 35.83 11.71 5.12
N ILE A 86 36.31 12.36 6.18
CA ILE A 86 36.66 13.79 6.25
C ILE A 86 37.90 13.96 7.13
N THR A 87 38.61 15.07 7.02
CA THR A 87 39.58 15.49 8.07
C THR A 87 38.83 16.31 9.11
N GLY A 88 38.58 15.72 10.28
CA GLY A 88 37.81 16.40 11.32
C GLY A 88 37.37 15.49 12.45
N PHE A 89 36.40 15.94 13.24
CA PHE A 89 35.85 15.21 14.37
C PHE A 89 34.41 15.63 14.64
N SER A 90 33.65 14.81 15.36
CA SER A 90 32.35 15.21 15.93
C SER A 90 32.46 15.36 17.43
N ALA A 91 31.78 16.35 17.97
CA ALA A 91 31.79 16.63 19.40
C ALA A 91 30.43 17.15 19.87
N ARG A 92 30.10 16.85 21.12
CA ARG A 92 28.92 17.38 21.80
C ARG A 92 29.33 18.62 22.61
N LEU A 93 28.78 19.77 22.24
CA LEU A 93 29.21 21.12 22.63
C LEU A 93 28.01 22.01 22.95
N THR A 94 28.20 23.06 23.74
CA THR A 94 27.26 24.19 23.82
C THR A 94 27.36 25.08 22.58
N THR A 95 26.36 25.93 22.34
CA THR A 95 26.38 26.89 21.23
C THR A 95 27.56 27.85 21.34
N ALA A 96 27.87 28.32 22.55
CA ALA A 96 29.06 29.12 22.86
C ALA A 96 30.38 28.38 22.52
N GLN A 97 30.55 27.13 22.96
CA GLN A 97 31.74 26.31 22.64
C GLN A 97 31.89 26.07 21.12
N ALA A 98 30.78 25.84 20.42
CA ALA A 98 30.78 25.72 18.96
C ALA A 98 31.15 27.05 18.27
N ALA A 99 30.75 28.20 18.82
CA ALA A 99 31.12 29.52 18.32
C ALA A 99 32.61 29.86 18.60
N GLU A 100 33.17 29.40 19.72
CA GLU A 100 34.59 29.50 20.02
C GLU A 100 35.43 28.70 19.01
N LEU A 101 35.08 27.43 18.75
CA LEU A 101 35.77 26.62 17.74
C LEU A 101 35.74 27.23 16.34
N ARG A 102 34.64 27.89 15.93
CA ARG A 102 34.55 28.59 14.64
C ARG A 102 35.57 29.73 14.48
N ARG A 103 36.15 30.24 15.57
CA ARG A 103 37.17 31.30 15.54
C ARG A 103 38.60 30.75 15.52
N HIS A 104 38.79 29.45 15.76
CA HIS A 104 40.11 28.84 15.81
C HIS A 104 40.63 28.59 14.39
N ASN A 105 41.81 29.12 14.04
CA ASN A 105 42.38 29.15 12.69
C ASN A 105 42.46 27.79 11.96
N ALA A 106 42.67 26.69 12.68
CA ALA A 106 42.69 25.34 12.11
C ALA A 106 41.29 24.78 11.75
N ILE A 107 40.21 25.37 12.25
CA ILE A 107 38.83 24.88 12.06
C ILE A 107 38.23 25.51 10.80
N LEU A 108 37.80 24.68 9.86
CA LEU A 108 37.23 25.09 8.57
C LEU A 108 35.71 25.28 8.66
N SER A 109 35.02 24.45 9.46
CA SER A 109 33.58 24.60 9.70
C SER A 109 33.15 23.87 10.99
N VAL A 110 32.02 24.30 11.56
CA VAL A 110 31.34 23.67 12.70
C VAL A 110 29.85 23.62 12.39
N LEU A 111 29.36 22.45 11.98
CA LEU A 111 28.01 22.21 11.46
C LEU A 111 27.19 21.42 12.48
N PRO A 112 25.94 21.79 12.80
CA PRO A 112 25.08 20.98 13.66
C PRO A 112 24.68 19.67 12.95
N GLU A 113 24.57 18.59 13.72
CA GLU A 113 24.07 17.28 13.27
C GLU A 113 22.60 17.37 12.80
N ARG A 114 22.23 16.56 11.80
CA ARG A 114 20.87 16.47 11.25
C ARG A 114 20.37 15.03 11.29
N ILE A 115 19.08 14.86 11.60
CA ILE A 115 18.39 13.57 11.63
C ILE A 115 17.68 13.35 10.29
N HIS A 116 17.73 12.13 9.76
CA HIS A 116 17.16 11.76 8.47
C HIS A 116 16.47 10.38 8.53
N HIS A 117 15.38 10.21 7.77
CA HIS A 117 14.61 8.97 7.61
C HIS A 117 14.12 8.81 6.16
N ILE A 118 13.75 7.57 5.81
CA ILE A 118 13.66 7.01 4.44
C ILE A 118 12.92 5.64 4.52
N HIS A 119 12.39 4.97 3.48
CA HIS A 119 12.34 5.16 2.01
C HIS A 119 10.96 4.72 1.44
N THR A 120 10.55 5.13 0.22
CA THR A 120 9.19 4.96 -0.40
C THR A 120 8.12 5.69 0.41
N THR A 121 7.30 6.55 -0.19
CA THR A 121 6.65 7.60 0.63
C THR A 121 5.71 7.07 1.74
N ARG A 122 5.29 5.79 1.69
CA ARG A 122 5.04 5.01 2.93
C ARG A 122 5.25 3.48 2.84
N THR A 123 4.91 2.82 1.72
CA THR A 123 4.51 1.39 1.73
C THR A 123 5.52 0.34 2.23
N PRO A 124 6.75 0.19 1.69
CA PRO A 124 7.77 -0.73 2.22
C PRO A 124 8.09 -0.54 3.69
N HIS A 125 8.11 0.71 4.19
CA HIS A 125 8.29 0.95 5.63
C HIS A 125 7.10 0.43 6.45
N PHE A 126 5.86 0.61 5.97
CA PHE A 126 4.67 0.00 6.58
C PHE A 126 4.73 -1.55 6.56
N LEU A 127 5.37 -2.13 5.54
CA LEU A 127 5.65 -3.58 5.45
C LEU A 127 6.90 -4.01 6.24
N GLY A 128 7.60 -3.11 6.93
CA GLY A 128 8.80 -3.42 7.71
C GLY A 128 10.08 -3.67 6.91
N LEU A 129 10.09 -3.36 5.60
CA LEU A 129 11.27 -3.48 4.74
C LEU A 129 12.31 -2.40 5.09
N ALA A 130 13.57 -2.81 5.20
CA ALA A 130 14.68 -1.95 5.61
C ALA A 130 15.96 -2.28 4.82
N ASP A 131 16.78 -1.26 4.54
CA ASP A 131 18.02 -1.44 3.77
C ASP A 131 19.15 -2.13 4.59
N THR A 132 18.93 -2.39 5.89
CA THR A 132 19.95 -2.92 6.83
C THR A 132 19.67 -4.32 7.38
N TYR A 133 18.47 -4.88 7.16
CA TYR A 133 18.12 -6.24 7.58
C TYR A 133 16.92 -6.78 6.78
N GLY A 134 16.79 -8.10 6.72
CA GLY A 134 15.68 -8.78 6.07
C GLY A 134 15.81 -8.85 4.56
N ILE A 135 14.70 -9.12 3.88
CA ILE A 135 14.68 -9.60 2.49
C ILE A 135 15.39 -8.70 1.46
N TRP A 136 15.53 -7.39 1.71
CA TRP A 136 16.26 -6.49 0.80
C TRP A 136 17.77 -6.80 0.74
N PRO A 137 18.56 -6.64 1.83
CA PRO A 137 19.95 -7.06 1.81
C PRO A 137 20.12 -8.58 1.63
N ASP A 138 19.21 -9.41 2.17
CA ASP A 138 19.33 -10.87 2.11
C ASP A 138 19.20 -11.43 0.67
N ALA A 139 18.47 -10.73 -0.22
CA ALA A 139 18.28 -11.10 -1.63
C ALA A 139 18.99 -10.14 -2.61
N ASP A 140 19.98 -9.36 -2.16
CA ASP A 140 20.64 -8.25 -2.89
C ASP A 140 19.66 -7.41 -3.73
N TYR A 141 18.54 -7.00 -3.12
CA TYR A 141 17.49 -6.18 -3.73
C TYR A 141 16.89 -6.75 -5.03
N ALA A 142 17.09 -8.06 -5.25
CA ALA A 142 16.65 -8.86 -6.37
C ALA A 142 17.28 -8.48 -7.74
N ASP A 143 18.56 -8.12 -7.77
CA ASP A 143 19.30 -7.65 -8.97
C ASP A 143 19.29 -8.61 -10.18
N ASP A 144 19.16 -9.91 -9.93
CA ASP A 144 19.09 -10.99 -10.93
C ASP A 144 17.65 -11.43 -11.27
N VAL A 145 16.65 -10.95 -10.53
CA VAL A 145 15.24 -11.29 -10.74
C VAL A 145 14.64 -10.47 -11.89
N ILE A 146 13.75 -11.09 -12.66
CA ILE A 146 13.11 -10.49 -13.83
C ILE A 146 11.59 -10.57 -13.63
N ILE A 147 10.92 -9.42 -13.58
CA ILE A 147 9.47 -9.29 -13.44
C ILE A 147 8.87 -9.01 -14.82
N GLY A 148 8.07 -9.95 -15.33
CA GLY A 148 7.20 -9.72 -16.47
C GLY A 148 5.96 -8.92 -16.04
N VAL A 149 5.77 -7.72 -16.58
CA VAL A 149 4.62 -6.88 -16.29
C VAL A 149 3.67 -6.93 -17.49
N LEU A 150 2.50 -7.54 -17.30
CA LEU A 150 1.44 -7.68 -18.31
C LEU A 150 0.34 -6.66 -18.02
N ASP A 151 0.33 -5.56 -18.79
CA ASP A 151 -0.44 -4.35 -18.45
C ASP A 151 -0.65 -3.40 -19.67
N THR A 152 -0.89 -2.11 -19.46
CA THR A 152 -1.05 -1.05 -20.51
C THR A 152 0.26 -0.60 -21.17
N GLY A 153 1.40 -1.17 -20.80
CA GLY A 153 2.73 -0.84 -21.31
C GLY A 153 3.63 -0.19 -20.27
N ILE A 154 4.63 0.58 -20.70
CA ILE A 154 5.48 1.39 -19.81
C ILE A 154 5.78 2.79 -20.37
N TRP A 155 5.95 3.77 -19.50
CA TRP A 155 6.54 5.08 -19.84
C TRP A 155 8.04 5.08 -19.48
N PRO A 156 8.96 4.80 -20.42
CA PRO A 156 10.36 4.46 -20.09
C PRO A 156 11.17 5.64 -19.53
N GLU A 157 10.87 6.89 -19.89
CA GLU A 157 11.63 8.07 -19.43
C GLU A 157 11.34 8.48 -17.98
N ARG A 158 10.51 7.73 -17.23
CA ARG A 158 10.25 8.05 -15.82
C ARG A 158 11.47 7.72 -14.96
N PRO A 159 11.84 8.58 -13.98
CA PRO A 159 12.98 8.31 -13.09
C PRO A 159 12.93 6.96 -12.36
N SER A 160 11.72 6.42 -12.14
CA SER A 160 11.51 5.08 -11.58
C SER A 160 12.07 3.93 -12.43
N PHE A 161 12.49 4.20 -13.66
CA PHE A 161 13.10 3.22 -14.57
C PHE A 161 14.54 3.59 -14.97
N SER A 162 15.16 4.52 -14.23
CA SER A 162 16.60 4.76 -14.32
C SER A 162 17.38 3.51 -13.91
N ASP A 163 18.48 3.26 -14.61
CA ASP A 163 19.30 2.06 -14.48
C ASP A 163 20.70 2.33 -13.89
N SER A 164 20.90 3.51 -13.29
CA SER A 164 22.19 4.00 -12.80
C SER A 164 22.87 3.18 -11.70
N GLU A 165 22.13 2.32 -11.00
CA GLU A 165 22.60 1.44 -9.93
C GLU A 165 22.42 -0.06 -10.25
N MET A 166 22.17 -0.40 -11.53
CA MET A 166 21.89 -1.76 -12.01
C MET A 166 23.17 -2.46 -12.51
N SER A 167 23.29 -3.77 -12.29
CA SER A 167 24.36 -4.56 -12.93
C SER A 167 24.02 -4.93 -14.39
N SER A 168 24.87 -5.73 -15.05
CA SER A 168 24.58 -6.27 -16.40
C SER A 168 23.31 -7.12 -16.42
N VAL A 169 22.57 -7.11 -17.54
CA VAL A 169 21.39 -7.97 -17.74
C VAL A 169 21.75 -9.46 -17.56
N PRO A 170 20.93 -10.26 -16.86
CA PRO A 170 21.15 -11.70 -16.69
C PRO A 170 21.33 -12.43 -18.03
N THR A 171 22.32 -13.32 -18.12
CA THR A 171 22.71 -13.99 -19.38
C THR A 171 21.71 -15.03 -19.89
N ASN A 172 20.74 -15.43 -19.06
CA ASN A 172 19.64 -16.30 -19.41
C ASN A 172 18.44 -15.55 -20.05
N TRP A 173 18.45 -14.21 -20.04
CA TRP A 173 17.41 -13.38 -20.67
C TRP A 173 17.37 -13.54 -22.19
N ARG A 174 16.17 -13.71 -22.74
CA ARG A 174 15.94 -13.95 -24.19
C ARG A 174 14.99 -12.96 -24.84
N GLY A 175 14.30 -12.13 -24.05
CA GLY A 175 13.39 -11.11 -24.56
C GLY A 175 14.10 -9.98 -25.31
N VAL A 176 13.31 -9.21 -26.06
CA VAL A 176 13.80 -8.14 -26.94
C VAL A 176 13.15 -6.80 -26.59
N CYS A 177 13.73 -5.71 -27.11
CA CYS A 177 13.10 -4.40 -27.12
C CYS A 177 12.43 -4.16 -28.49
N GLU A 178 11.11 -4.27 -28.58
CA GLU A 178 10.37 -3.94 -29.79
C GLU A 178 10.37 -2.44 -30.02
N THR A 179 10.73 -2.01 -31.23
CA THR A 179 10.83 -0.59 -31.58
C THR A 179 9.58 -0.09 -32.28
N GLY A 180 8.98 0.97 -31.75
CA GLY A 180 7.86 1.70 -32.35
C GLY A 180 8.25 3.13 -32.79
N LYS A 181 7.31 3.83 -33.41
CA LYS A 181 7.47 5.24 -33.83
C LYS A 181 7.78 6.18 -32.66
N ASP A 182 7.26 5.86 -31.48
CA ASP A 182 7.35 6.59 -30.21
C ASP A 182 8.04 5.75 -29.11
N PHE A 183 8.65 4.63 -29.48
CA PHE A 183 9.38 3.74 -28.57
C PHE A 183 10.68 3.30 -29.26
N PRO A 184 11.73 4.15 -29.27
CA PRO A 184 13.03 3.79 -29.85
C PRO A 184 13.69 2.64 -29.07
N SER A 185 14.70 1.99 -29.66
CA SER A 185 15.45 0.91 -28.98
C SER A 185 16.15 1.36 -27.69
N SER A 186 16.44 2.66 -27.56
CA SER A 186 16.96 3.29 -26.34
C SER A 186 15.93 3.40 -25.19
N SER A 187 14.67 3.00 -25.41
CA SER A 187 13.64 2.93 -24.38
C SER A 187 13.84 1.75 -23.43
N CYS A 188 14.60 0.73 -23.87
CA CYS A 188 15.11 -0.32 -23.00
C CYS A 188 16.53 0.02 -22.55
N ASN A 189 16.85 -0.37 -21.32
CA ASN A 189 18.10 -0.07 -20.63
C ASN A 189 18.43 -1.24 -19.66
N LEU A 190 19.34 -1.08 -18.69
CA LEU A 190 19.62 -2.18 -17.75
C LEU A 190 18.48 -2.44 -16.73
N LYS A 191 17.46 -1.57 -16.69
CA LYS A 191 16.28 -1.66 -15.82
C LYS A 191 15.06 -2.26 -16.55
N ILE A 192 14.68 -1.65 -17.67
CA ILE A 192 13.68 -2.18 -18.62
C ILE A 192 14.45 -3.00 -19.66
N ILE A 193 14.58 -4.30 -19.44
CA ILE A 193 15.46 -5.17 -20.24
C ILE A 193 14.80 -5.73 -21.50
N GLY A 194 13.49 -5.57 -21.62
CA GLY A 194 12.72 -5.88 -22.83
C GLY A 194 11.32 -5.32 -22.76
N ALA A 195 10.71 -5.12 -23.91
CA ALA A 195 9.41 -4.49 -24.05
C ALA A 195 8.74 -4.96 -25.36
N ARG A 196 7.48 -5.38 -25.27
CA ARG A 196 6.68 -5.92 -26.39
C ARG A 196 5.24 -5.44 -26.35
N ALA A 197 4.55 -5.45 -27.49
CA ALA A 197 3.13 -5.10 -27.58
C ALA A 197 2.28 -6.12 -28.37
N PHE A 198 1.18 -6.56 -27.75
CA PHE A 198 0.26 -7.58 -28.27
C PHE A 198 -1.11 -6.92 -28.51
N TYR A 199 -1.48 -6.80 -29.78
CA TYR A 199 -2.71 -6.12 -30.23
C TYR A 199 -3.45 -6.89 -31.34
N ASN A 200 -3.08 -8.14 -31.60
CA ASN A 200 -3.66 -8.90 -32.71
C ASN A 200 -5.12 -9.30 -32.41
N GLY A 201 -5.42 -9.65 -31.16
CA GLY A 201 -6.79 -9.85 -30.68
C GLY A 201 -7.60 -8.56 -30.75
N TYR A 202 -7.01 -7.45 -30.29
CA TYR A 202 -7.66 -6.13 -30.33
C TYR A 202 -7.99 -5.66 -31.76
N GLU A 203 -7.03 -5.73 -32.70
CA GLU A 203 -7.27 -5.34 -34.10
C GLU A 203 -8.26 -6.28 -34.81
N SER A 204 -8.27 -7.57 -34.44
CA SER A 204 -9.26 -8.52 -34.93
C SER A 204 -10.68 -8.13 -34.48
N GLN A 205 -10.86 -7.79 -33.19
CA GLN A 205 -12.15 -7.33 -32.66
C GLN A 205 -12.63 -6.01 -33.28
N LEU A 206 -11.69 -5.09 -33.58
CA LEU A 206 -12.00 -3.84 -34.27
C LEU A 206 -12.40 -4.06 -35.74
N GLY A 207 -12.09 -5.21 -36.33
CA GLY A 207 -12.23 -5.49 -37.77
C GLY A 207 -11.34 -4.60 -38.66
N LYS A 208 -10.39 -3.87 -38.06
CA LYS A 208 -9.54 -2.89 -38.73
C LYS A 208 -8.32 -2.55 -37.89
N LYS A 209 -7.38 -1.89 -38.54
CA LYS A 209 -6.21 -1.31 -37.89
C LYS A 209 -6.57 -0.26 -36.83
N MET A 210 -5.98 -0.39 -35.64
CA MET A 210 -5.96 0.56 -34.52
C MET A 210 -5.56 1.98 -34.99
N ASN A 211 -6.22 2.98 -34.43
CA ASN A 211 -5.96 4.39 -34.71
C ASN A 211 -4.80 4.93 -33.85
N GLU A 212 -3.63 5.07 -34.47
CA GLU A 212 -2.39 5.58 -33.83
C GLU A 212 -2.44 7.06 -33.39
N SER A 213 -3.56 7.76 -33.60
CA SER A 213 -3.80 9.09 -33.02
C SER A 213 -4.44 9.03 -31.62
N LEU A 214 -4.86 7.84 -31.16
CA LEU A 214 -5.53 7.64 -29.87
C LEU A 214 -4.77 6.70 -28.93
N GLU A 215 -4.05 5.73 -29.48
CA GLU A 215 -3.30 4.69 -28.76
C GLU A 215 -2.07 4.29 -29.58
N SER A 216 -0.97 3.87 -28.94
CA SER A 216 0.26 3.52 -29.68
C SER A 216 0.47 2.02 -29.86
N ARG A 217 0.78 1.60 -31.10
CA ARG A 217 1.24 0.24 -31.49
C ARG A 217 2.69 -0.05 -31.03
N SER A 218 3.06 0.41 -29.86
CA SER A 218 4.36 0.19 -29.25
C SER A 218 4.17 -0.18 -27.77
N PRO A 219 5.23 -0.64 -27.09
CA PRO A 219 5.16 -0.89 -25.65
C PRO A 219 4.92 0.36 -24.79
N LEU A 220 4.85 1.57 -25.39
CA LEU A 220 4.59 2.82 -24.69
C LEU A 220 3.23 2.79 -23.96
N ASP A 221 3.24 3.14 -22.68
CA ASP A 221 2.02 3.33 -21.88
C ASP A 221 1.36 4.67 -22.23
N THR A 222 0.14 4.60 -22.74
CA THR A 222 -0.70 5.77 -23.06
C THR A 222 -1.86 5.96 -22.07
N GLU A 223 -1.90 5.18 -20.99
CA GLU A 223 -2.95 5.22 -19.97
C GLU A 223 -2.37 5.61 -18.59
N GLY A 224 -1.34 4.88 -18.13
CA GLY A 224 -0.62 5.13 -16.88
C GLY A 224 -0.58 3.93 -15.91
N HIS A 225 -1.51 2.98 -16.02
CA HIS A 225 -1.65 1.85 -15.11
C HIS A 225 -0.41 0.94 -15.12
N GLY A 226 0.08 0.54 -16.30
CA GLY A 226 1.30 -0.28 -16.44
C GLY A 226 2.56 0.41 -15.91
N THR A 227 2.69 1.72 -16.12
CA THR A 227 3.75 2.52 -15.51
C THR A 227 3.65 2.53 -13.97
N HIS A 228 2.44 2.62 -13.43
CA HIS A 228 2.20 2.61 -11.99
C HIS A 228 2.46 1.23 -11.36
N THR A 229 1.99 0.14 -11.97
CA THR A 229 2.19 -1.24 -11.49
C THR A 229 3.67 -1.64 -11.59
N ALA A 230 4.33 -1.38 -12.72
CA ALA A 230 5.76 -1.66 -12.92
C ALA A 230 6.64 -0.91 -11.90
N SER A 231 6.38 0.37 -11.66
CA SER A 231 7.14 1.15 -10.66
C SER A 231 6.82 0.77 -9.21
N THR A 232 5.62 0.25 -8.93
CA THR A 232 5.28 -0.32 -7.62
C THR A 232 5.98 -1.66 -7.37
N ALA A 233 6.09 -2.51 -8.39
CA ALA A 233 6.79 -3.79 -8.28
C ALA A 233 8.31 -3.58 -8.14
N ALA A 234 8.92 -2.83 -9.06
CA ALA A 234 10.38 -2.74 -9.18
C ALA A 234 10.88 -1.34 -9.55
N GLY A 235 10.22 -0.25 -9.16
CA GLY A 235 10.76 1.09 -9.40
C GLY A 235 12.13 1.35 -8.73
N SER A 236 13.05 1.95 -9.48
CA SER A 236 14.28 2.55 -8.96
C SER A 236 13.98 3.72 -8.00
N ILE A 237 14.96 4.14 -7.22
CA ILE A 237 14.77 5.14 -6.16
C ILE A 237 14.62 6.55 -6.74
N VAL A 238 13.43 7.14 -6.62
CA VAL A 238 13.13 8.52 -7.05
C VAL A 238 13.01 9.41 -5.83
N ARG A 239 13.97 10.29 -5.60
CA ARG A 239 13.97 11.18 -4.42
C ARG A 239 12.98 12.32 -4.56
N ASN A 240 12.37 12.74 -3.44
CA ASN A 240 11.43 13.88 -3.36
C ASN A 240 10.21 13.76 -4.31
N ALA A 241 9.76 12.55 -4.61
CA ALA A 241 8.53 12.27 -5.31
C ALA A 241 7.29 12.69 -4.49
N SER A 242 6.25 13.15 -5.18
CA SER A 242 4.96 13.52 -4.58
C SER A 242 3.87 13.52 -5.65
N PHE A 243 2.61 13.47 -5.21
CA PHE A 243 1.47 13.83 -6.04
C PHE A 243 1.07 15.27 -5.69
N SER A 244 1.69 16.25 -6.37
CA SER A 244 1.64 17.67 -5.99
C SER A 244 2.03 17.88 -4.51
N GLN A 245 1.12 18.30 -3.64
CA GLN A 245 1.36 18.45 -2.20
C GLN A 245 1.21 17.14 -1.39
N TYR A 246 0.68 16.07 -2.00
CA TYR A 246 0.36 14.83 -1.32
C TYR A 246 1.49 13.80 -1.38
N ALA A 247 1.54 12.95 -0.35
CA ALA A 247 2.39 11.76 -0.28
C ALA A 247 3.88 12.02 -0.57
N TYR A 248 4.42 13.16 -0.11
CA TYR A 248 5.81 13.56 -0.34
C TYR A 248 6.83 12.63 0.34
N GLY A 249 7.91 12.29 -0.38
CA GLY A 249 9.06 11.54 0.12
C GLY A 249 9.84 10.91 -1.05
N ASP A 250 10.63 9.88 -0.81
CA ASP A 250 11.23 9.10 -1.92
C ASP A 250 10.23 8.06 -2.44
N ALA A 251 10.24 7.70 -3.73
CA ALA A 251 9.52 6.55 -4.30
C ALA A 251 10.49 5.43 -4.74
N ARG A 252 9.99 4.20 -4.85
CA ARG A 252 10.68 2.96 -5.28
C ARG A 252 9.67 1.81 -5.37
N GLY A 253 10.06 0.69 -5.94
CA GLY A 253 9.32 -0.57 -5.89
C GLY A 253 9.65 -1.43 -4.67
N MET A 254 8.98 -2.58 -4.57
CA MET A 254 9.28 -3.61 -3.58
C MET A 254 10.61 -4.32 -3.87
N ALA A 255 11.00 -4.44 -5.14
CA ALA A 255 12.24 -5.08 -5.59
C ALA A 255 13.09 -4.07 -6.39
N VAL A 256 13.85 -3.22 -5.69
CA VAL A 256 14.47 -2.01 -6.26
C VAL A 256 15.46 -2.31 -7.40
N LYS A 257 16.20 -3.43 -7.35
CA LYS A 257 17.12 -3.84 -8.42
C LYS A 257 16.54 -4.88 -9.39
N ALA A 258 15.31 -5.37 -9.19
CA ALA A 258 14.72 -6.32 -10.13
C ALA A 258 14.55 -5.71 -11.53
N ARG A 259 14.75 -6.53 -12.56
CA ARG A 259 14.57 -6.16 -13.96
C ARG A 259 13.09 -6.15 -14.31
N ILE A 260 12.72 -5.27 -15.23
CA ILE A 260 11.36 -5.17 -15.75
C ILE A 260 11.37 -5.62 -17.21
N ALA A 261 10.48 -6.55 -17.53
CA ALA A 261 10.15 -6.94 -18.89
C ALA A 261 8.68 -6.60 -19.15
N VAL A 262 8.39 -5.81 -20.18
CA VAL A 262 7.07 -5.20 -20.38
C VAL A 262 6.32 -5.91 -21.51
N TYR A 263 5.09 -6.31 -21.24
CA TYR A 263 4.22 -6.97 -22.21
C TYR A 263 2.89 -6.21 -22.25
N LYS A 264 2.75 -5.28 -23.21
CA LYS A 264 1.54 -4.48 -23.37
C LYS A 264 0.43 -5.34 -23.98
N ILE A 265 -0.62 -5.56 -23.21
CA ILE A 265 -1.78 -6.42 -23.55
C ILE A 265 -3.12 -5.67 -23.46
N CYS A 266 -3.12 -4.49 -22.84
CA CYS A 266 -4.32 -3.72 -22.55
C CYS A 266 -4.42 -2.46 -23.43
N TRP A 267 -5.63 -2.24 -23.93
CA TRP A 267 -6.00 -1.20 -24.89
C TRP A 267 -7.30 -0.53 -24.43
N ARG A 268 -7.75 0.51 -25.15
CA ARG A 268 -8.91 1.33 -24.79
C ARG A 268 -10.23 0.56 -24.68
N LEU A 269 -10.38 -0.56 -25.40
CA LEU A 269 -11.56 -1.44 -25.26
C LEU A 269 -11.38 -2.54 -24.20
N GLY A 270 -10.23 -2.60 -23.54
CA GLY A 270 -9.85 -3.64 -22.58
C GLY A 270 -8.62 -4.43 -23.03
N CYS A 271 -8.35 -5.51 -22.30
CA CYS A 271 -7.27 -6.45 -22.57
C CYS A 271 -7.89 -7.73 -23.18
N PHE A 272 -7.27 -8.28 -24.23
CA PHE A 272 -7.86 -9.37 -25.01
C PHE A 272 -7.22 -10.72 -24.65
N ASP A 273 -8.04 -11.73 -24.40
CA ASP A 273 -7.61 -13.09 -24.00
C ASP A 273 -6.49 -13.69 -24.87
N SER A 274 -6.59 -13.52 -26.18
CA SER A 274 -5.56 -14.00 -27.12
C SER A 274 -4.24 -13.23 -27.01
N ASP A 275 -4.31 -11.92 -26.76
CA ASP A 275 -3.12 -11.07 -26.55
C ASP A 275 -2.52 -11.33 -25.15
N ILE A 276 -3.35 -11.61 -24.13
CA ILE A 276 -2.93 -12.07 -22.79
C ILE A 276 -2.16 -13.39 -22.87
N LEU A 277 -2.74 -14.43 -23.49
CA LEU A 277 -2.09 -15.74 -23.60
C LEU A 277 -0.79 -15.67 -24.39
N ALA A 278 -0.76 -14.94 -25.51
CA ALA A 278 0.45 -14.73 -26.29
C ALA A 278 1.55 -14.01 -25.50
N ALA A 279 1.18 -13.02 -24.67
CA ALA A 279 2.12 -12.34 -23.79
C ALA A 279 2.64 -13.23 -22.66
N MET A 280 1.81 -14.08 -22.06
CA MET A 280 2.22 -15.02 -21.01
C MET A 280 3.19 -16.08 -21.56
N ASP A 281 2.87 -16.68 -22.71
CA ASP A 281 3.74 -17.64 -23.40
C ASP A 281 5.09 -17.01 -23.78
N GLN A 282 5.07 -15.81 -24.36
CA GLN A 282 6.29 -15.08 -24.69
C GLN A 282 7.11 -14.71 -23.44
N ALA A 283 6.47 -14.33 -22.32
CA ALA A 283 7.17 -14.01 -21.08
C ALA A 283 7.88 -15.23 -20.47
N ILE A 284 7.23 -16.40 -20.48
CA ILE A 284 7.84 -17.67 -20.07
C ILE A 284 9.03 -18.00 -20.97
N SER A 285 8.87 -17.88 -22.29
CA SER A 285 9.94 -18.15 -23.27
C SER A 285 11.10 -17.15 -23.20
N ASP A 286 10.83 -15.90 -22.85
CA ASP A 286 11.84 -14.83 -22.68
C ASP A 286 12.67 -15.04 -21.40
N GLY A 287 12.15 -15.82 -20.43
CA GLY A 287 12.83 -16.21 -19.19
C GLY A 287 12.53 -15.31 -18.00
N VAL A 288 11.30 -14.78 -17.87
CA VAL A 288 10.89 -14.06 -16.65
C VAL A 288 10.83 -15.00 -15.43
N HIS A 289 11.11 -14.49 -14.24
CA HIS A 289 11.09 -15.25 -13.00
C HIS A 289 9.73 -15.16 -12.28
N ILE A 290 9.00 -14.07 -12.48
CA ILE A 290 7.65 -13.82 -11.94
C ILE A 290 6.86 -12.97 -12.93
N ILE A 291 5.56 -13.24 -13.05
CA ILE A 291 4.61 -12.41 -13.81
C ILE A 291 3.75 -11.61 -12.81
N SER A 292 3.64 -10.30 -13.06
CA SER A 292 2.71 -9.38 -12.40
C SER A 292 1.63 -9.00 -13.38
N LEU A 293 0.38 -9.39 -13.11
CA LEU A 293 -0.77 -9.22 -13.99
C LEU A 293 -1.92 -8.54 -13.23
N SER A 294 -2.10 -7.24 -13.45
CA SER A 294 -3.12 -6.44 -12.74
C SER A 294 -4.43 -6.34 -13.52
N VAL A 295 -4.84 -7.46 -14.13
CA VAL A 295 -5.98 -7.63 -15.05
C VAL A 295 -6.81 -8.82 -14.57
N GLY A 296 -8.10 -8.87 -14.91
CA GLY A 296 -8.98 -10.00 -14.59
C GLY A 296 -10.30 -9.91 -15.34
N ALA A 297 -11.13 -10.95 -15.24
CA ALA A 297 -12.47 -10.95 -15.81
C ALA A 297 -13.37 -9.87 -15.18
N ASN A 298 -14.46 -9.51 -15.88
CA ASN A 298 -15.50 -8.65 -15.33
C ASN A 298 -16.61 -9.50 -14.68
N GLY A 299 -17.04 -9.13 -13.48
CA GLY A 299 -18.10 -9.84 -12.75
C GLY A 299 -17.58 -11.02 -11.93
N HIS A 300 -17.86 -12.25 -12.38
CA HIS A 300 -17.51 -13.49 -11.69
C HIS A 300 -16.33 -14.20 -12.37
N ALA A 301 -15.58 -14.99 -11.60
CA ALA A 301 -14.56 -15.87 -12.16
C ALA A 301 -15.13 -16.88 -13.16
N PRO A 302 -14.54 -17.04 -14.36
CA PRO A 302 -14.88 -18.14 -15.27
C PRO A 302 -14.48 -19.52 -14.70
N GLU A 303 -14.80 -20.58 -15.44
CA GLU A 303 -14.24 -21.91 -15.23
C GLU A 303 -12.77 -21.94 -15.70
N TYR A 304 -11.90 -22.73 -15.07
CA TYR A 304 -10.45 -22.65 -15.30
C TYR A 304 -10.01 -23.03 -16.72
N ASP A 305 -10.78 -23.88 -17.40
CA ASP A 305 -10.62 -24.28 -18.80
C ASP A 305 -11.14 -23.22 -19.80
N ARG A 306 -11.77 -22.15 -19.29
CA ARG A 306 -12.33 -21.03 -20.06
C ARG A 306 -11.74 -19.68 -19.65
N ASP A 307 -10.84 -19.66 -18.67
CA ASP A 307 -10.13 -18.49 -18.20
C ASP A 307 -8.71 -18.48 -18.80
N SER A 308 -8.47 -17.57 -19.73
CA SER A 308 -7.19 -17.42 -20.42
C SER A 308 -6.04 -17.03 -19.48
N ILE A 309 -6.33 -16.32 -18.38
CA ILE A 309 -5.34 -15.99 -17.35
C ILE A 309 -5.02 -17.26 -16.54
N ALA A 310 -6.02 -18.07 -16.19
CA ALA A 310 -5.81 -19.35 -15.52
C ALA A 310 -4.99 -20.32 -16.38
N ILE A 311 -5.32 -20.48 -17.66
CA ILE A 311 -4.59 -21.34 -18.61
C ILE A 311 -3.12 -20.89 -18.75
N GLY A 312 -2.90 -19.59 -19.00
CA GLY A 312 -1.54 -19.04 -19.11
C GLY A 312 -0.75 -19.17 -17.81
N ALA A 313 -1.39 -18.96 -16.65
CA ALA A 313 -0.75 -19.12 -15.35
C ALA A 313 -0.43 -20.57 -15.00
N PHE A 314 -1.20 -21.54 -15.50
CA PHE A 314 -0.88 -22.97 -15.36
C PHE A 314 0.39 -23.30 -16.14
N GLY A 315 0.50 -22.81 -17.38
CA GLY A 315 1.71 -22.90 -18.19
C GLY A 315 2.93 -22.26 -17.53
N ALA A 316 2.76 -21.07 -16.92
CA ALA A 316 3.80 -20.38 -16.17
C ALA A 316 4.27 -21.20 -14.95
N ALA A 317 3.33 -21.67 -14.12
CA ALA A 317 3.64 -22.47 -12.94
C ALA A 317 4.36 -23.79 -13.29
N ALA A 318 3.99 -24.44 -14.39
CA ALA A 318 4.68 -25.64 -14.91
C ALA A 318 6.14 -25.38 -15.30
N HIS A 319 6.50 -24.14 -15.66
CA HIS A 319 7.86 -23.69 -15.93
C HIS A 319 8.55 -23.04 -14.70
N GLY A 320 7.93 -23.10 -13.52
CA GLY A 320 8.47 -22.51 -12.28
C GLY A 320 8.29 -21.00 -12.16
N VAL A 321 7.49 -20.38 -13.03
CA VAL A 321 7.19 -18.93 -13.02
C VAL A 321 5.92 -18.69 -12.20
N LEU A 322 6.03 -17.94 -11.10
CA LEU A 322 4.87 -17.54 -10.31
C LEU A 322 4.09 -16.44 -11.03
N VAL A 323 2.76 -16.49 -10.98
CA VAL A 323 1.88 -15.42 -11.48
C VAL A 323 1.15 -14.77 -10.32
N SER A 324 1.40 -13.47 -10.11
CA SER A 324 0.72 -12.62 -9.12
C SER A 324 -0.38 -11.83 -9.81
N CYS A 325 -1.64 -12.12 -9.48
CA CYS A 325 -2.81 -11.44 -10.04
C CYS A 325 -3.59 -10.67 -8.99
N SER A 326 -4.23 -9.57 -9.37
CA SER A 326 -5.18 -8.86 -8.50
C SER A 326 -6.46 -9.69 -8.29
N ALA A 327 -7.10 -9.58 -7.12
CA ALA A 327 -8.37 -10.27 -6.85
C ALA A 327 -9.55 -9.71 -7.67
N GLY A 328 -9.48 -8.44 -8.06
CA GLY A 328 -10.57 -7.66 -8.65
C GLY A 328 -11.12 -6.59 -7.70
N ASN A 329 -11.79 -5.59 -8.25
CA ASN A 329 -12.28 -4.41 -7.51
C ASN A 329 -13.81 -4.38 -7.35
N SER A 330 -14.47 -5.53 -7.53
CA SER A 330 -15.94 -5.66 -7.57
C SER A 330 -16.59 -6.02 -6.22
N GLY A 331 -15.83 -5.93 -5.12
CA GLY A 331 -16.35 -6.12 -3.76
C GLY A 331 -17.30 -4.99 -3.32
N PRO A 332 -17.90 -5.07 -2.12
CA PRO A 332 -17.58 -5.96 -1.01
C PRO A 332 -18.47 -7.23 -0.93
N GLY A 333 -19.26 -7.51 -1.95
CA GLY A 333 -20.12 -8.71 -1.99
C GLY A 333 -19.34 -10.04 -1.94
N PRO A 334 -19.99 -11.15 -1.58
CA PRO A 334 -19.38 -12.47 -1.66
C PRO A 334 -19.14 -12.88 -3.13
N ALA A 335 -18.16 -13.76 -3.35
CA ALA A 335 -17.83 -14.36 -4.66
C ALA A 335 -17.48 -13.39 -5.83
N THR A 336 -17.08 -12.15 -5.54
CA THR A 336 -16.72 -11.13 -6.55
C THR A 336 -15.25 -11.15 -7.01
N ALA A 337 -14.49 -12.18 -6.65
CA ALA A 337 -13.08 -12.32 -7.03
C ALA A 337 -12.95 -13.14 -8.33
N VAL A 338 -12.02 -12.77 -9.20
CA VAL A 338 -11.96 -13.32 -10.58
C VAL A 338 -10.74 -14.19 -10.87
N ASN A 339 -9.54 -13.82 -10.40
CA ASN A 339 -8.30 -14.58 -10.64
C ASN A 339 -8.09 -15.68 -9.58
N ILE A 340 -8.96 -16.70 -9.57
CA ILE A 340 -9.09 -17.67 -8.46
C ILE A 340 -8.56 -19.09 -8.76
N ALA A 341 -7.66 -19.24 -9.73
CA ALA A 341 -7.02 -20.52 -10.03
C ALA A 341 -5.98 -20.89 -8.94
N PRO A 342 -5.89 -22.14 -8.47
CA PRO A 342 -5.04 -22.49 -7.33
C PRO A 342 -3.52 -22.30 -7.55
N TRP A 343 -3.08 -22.14 -8.78
CA TRP A 343 -1.69 -21.86 -9.16
C TRP A 343 -1.37 -20.37 -9.33
N ILE A 344 -2.36 -19.48 -9.12
CA ILE A 344 -2.20 -18.02 -9.11
C ILE A 344 -2.03 -17.53 -7.65
N LEU A 345 -1.13 -16.58 -7.44
CA LEU A 345 -1.11 -15.77 -6.22
C LEU A 345 -2.13 -14.64 -6.35
N THR A 346 -3.34 -14.85 -5.82
CA THR A 346 -4.44 -13.86 -5.84
C THR A 346 -4.27 -12.83 -4.73
N VAL A 347 -4.10 -11.56 -5.10
CA VAL A 347 -3.79 -10.46 -4.16
C VAL A 347 -5.01 -9.56 -3.93
N GLY A 348 -5.50 -9.52 -2.70
CA GLY A 348 -6.51 -8.55 -2.25
C GLY A 348 -5.86 -7.22 -1.81
N ALA A 349 -6.55 -6.10 -2.06
CA ALA A 349 -6.11 -4.78 -1.61
C ALA A 349 -6.52 -4.51 -0.15
N SER A 350 -5.71 -3.73 0.58
CA SER A 350 -6.01 -3.24 1.93
C SER A 350 -5.36 -1.88 2.17
N THR A 351 -5.80 -1.15 3.21
CA THR A 351 -5.26 0.19 3.51
C THR A 351 -3.88 0.14 4.17
N ILE A 352 -3.14 1.25 4.06
CA ILE A 352 -1.93 1.52 4.86
C ILE A 352 -2.23 2.58 5.94
N ASP A 353 -1.26 2.86 6.81
CA ASP A 353 -1.35 3.87 7.89
C ASP A 353 -1.23 5.34 7.42
N ARG A 354 -1.53 5.59 6.14
CA ARG A 354 -1.53 6.91 5.51
C ARG A 354 -2.85 7.18 4.82
N GLU A 355 -3.42 8.34 5.11
CA GLU A 355 -4.68 8.81 4.53
C GLU A 355 -4.54 10.21 3.92
N PHE A 356 -5.58 10.61 3.17
CA PHE A 356 -5.71 11.93 2.55
C PHE A 356 -7.05 12.56 2.95
N PRO A 357 -7.22 13.03 4.21
CA PRO A 357 -8.54 13.40 4.71
C PRO A 357 -9.04 14.72 4.12
N ALA A 358 -10.31 14.73 3.74
CA ALA A 358 -11.06 15.88 3.28
C ALA A 358 -12.43 15.87 3.96
N ASP A 359 -12.51 16.48 5.14
CA ASP A 359 -13.68 16.43 6.02
C ASP A 359 -14.80 17.36 5.47
N VAL A 360 -16.02 16.85 5.36
CA VAL A 360 -17.23 17.67 5.11
C VAL A 360 -17.67 18.30 6.41
N ILE A 361 -17.81 19.62 6.44
CA ILE A 361 -18.34 20.39 7.56
C ILE A 361 -19.67 20.99 7.10
N LEU A 362 -20.77 20.59 7.74
CA LEU A 362 -22.10 21.16 7.47
C LEU A 362 -22.29 22.50 8.19
N GLY A 363 -23.20 23.34 7.69
CA GLY A 363 -23.54 24.64 8.29
C GLY A 363 -24.12 24.54 9.71
N ASP A 364 -24.62 23.37 10.11
CA ASP A 364 -25.05 23.08 11.49
C ASP A 364 -23.92 22.60 12.42
N GLY A 365 -22.68 22.55 11.92
CA GLY A 365 -21.48 22.16 12.67
C GLY A 365 -21.20 20.65 12.71
N ARG A 366 -22.04 19.79 12.12
CA ARG A 366 -21.71 18.36 12.00
C ARG A 366 -20.54 18.16 11.03
N VAL A 367 -19.62 17.28 11.43
CA VAL A 367 -18.43 16.93 10.64
C VAL A 367 -18.50 15.47 10.21
N PHE A 368 -18.27 15.21 8.93
CA PHE A 368 -18.19 13.88 8.34
C PHE A 368 -16.85 13.69 7.65
N SER A 369 -16.09 12.69 8.06
CA SER A 369 -14.80 12.40 7.42
C SER A 369 -14.98 11.80 6.03
N GLY A 370 -14.19 12.32 5.10
CA GLY A 370 -14.07 11.85 3.74
C GLY A 370 -12.62 11.92 3.27
N VAL A 371 -12.38 11.54 2.02
CA VAL A 371 -11.03 11.49 1.42
C VAL A 371 -10.96 12.20 0.07
N SER A 372 -9.79 12.76 -0.26
CA SER A 372 -9.55 13.44 -1.52
C SER A 372 -8.07 13.60 -1.84
N LEU A 373 -7.71 13.59 -3.12
CA LEU A 373 -6.42 14.06 -3.64
C LEU A 373 -6.58 15.36 -4.45
N TYR A 374 -7.60 16.19 -4.18
CA TYR A 374 -7.76 17.49 -4.83
C TYR A 374 -6.56 18.41 -4.57
N THR A 375 -5.90 18.88 -5.63
CA THR A 375 -4.62 19.63 -5.55
C THR A 375 -4.76 21.14 -5.66
N GLY A 376 -5.92 21.65 -6.10
CA GLY A 376 -6.15 23.09 -6.30
C GLY A 376 -6.53 23.86 -5.03
N ASP A 377 -6.92 25.11 -5.21
CA ASP A 377 -7.25 26.01 -4.09
C ASP A 377 -8.58 25.61 -3.40
N PRO A 378 -8.60 25.49 -2.06
CA PRO A 378 -9.81 25.20 -1.32
C PRO A 378 -10.78 26.40 -1.32
N ILE A 379 -12.08 26.12 -1.26
CA ILE A 379 -13.11 27.15 -1.09
C ILE A 379 -13.34 27.36 0.41
N ASP A 380 -12.79 28.45 0.96
CA ASP A 380 -12.94 28.82 2.38
C ASP A 380 -14.23 29.64 2.62
N SER A 381 -15.36 29.06 2.20
CA SER A 381 -16.70 29.63 2.42
C SER A 381 -17.73 28.50 2.42
N ASP A 382 -18.74 28.60 3.28
CA ASP A 382 -19.88 27.69 3.24
C ASP A 382 -20.71 27.94 1.97
N LEU A 383 -20.92 26.89 1.18
CA LEU A 383 -21.72 26.91 -0.04
C LEU A 383 -23.01 26.11 0.16
N GLU A 384 -24.08 26.49 -0.53
CA GLU A 384 -25.32 25.71 -0.54
C GLU A 384 -25.09 24.29 -1.08
N LEU A 385 -25.77 23.32 -0.48
CA LEU A 385 -25.83 21.94 -0.95
C LEU A 385 -26.98 21.75 -1.95
N VAL A 386 -26.77 20.90 -2.94
CA VAL A 386 -27.85 20.35 -3.77
C VAL A 386 -27.59 18.87 -4.04
N TYR A 387 -28.61 18.03 -3.87
CA TYR A 387 -28.52 16.61 -4.24
C TYR A 387 -28.79 16.45 -5.74
N ALA A 388 -27.93 15.71 -6.44
CA ALA A 388 -27.90 15.70 -7.90
C ALA A 388 -29.15 15.06 -8.54
N GLU A 389 -29.86 14.19 -7.81
CA GLU A 389 -31.15 13.63 -8.23
C GLU A 389 -32.22 14.74 -8.37
N ASP A 390 -32.25 15.70 -7.44
CA ASP A 390 -33.15 16.86 -7.49
C ASP A 390 -32.76 17.83 -8.64
N ALA A 391 -31.52 17.72 -9.14
CA ALA A 391 -31.00 18.40 -10.33
C ALA A 391 -31.09 17.55 -11.62
N GLY A 392 -31.74 16.38 -11.59
CA GLY A 392 -32.04 15.56 -12.77
C GLY A 392 -31.05 14.44 -13.08
N SER A 393 -29.97 14.28 -12.32
CA SER A 393 -29.00 13.19 -12.55
C SER A 393 -28.34 12.74 -11.24
N ARG A 394 -28.93 11.74 -10.57
CA ARG A 394 -28.43 11.14 -9.31
C ARG A 394 -26.93 10.79 -9.33
N PHE A 395 -26.46 10.29 -10.48
CA PHE A 395 -25.06 9.88 -10.68
C PHE A 395 -24.18 10.98 -11.29
N CYS A 396 -24.68 12.20 -11.50
CA CYS A 396 -23.93 13.31 -12.12
C CYS A 396 -23.33 12.91 -13.48
N PHE A 397 -24.14 12.32 -14.36
CA PHE A 397 -23.75 12.03 -15.73
C PHE A 397 -23.53 13.32 -16.53
N SER A 398 -22.60 13.25 -17.49
CA SER A 398 -22.27 14.37 -18.38
C SER A 398 -23.52 14.90 -19.10
N ASN A 399 -23.66 16.24 -19.11
CA ASN A 399 -24.76 16.98 -19.73
C ASN A 399 -26.19 16.69 -19.21
N GLN A 400 -26.36 16.04 -18.05
CA GLN A 400 -27.68 15.76 -17.47
C GLN A 400 -28.09 16.63 -16.26
N LEU A 401 -27.16 17.41 -15.68
CA LEU A 401 -27.44 18.26 -14.53
C LEU A 401 -28.10 19.60 -14.95
N ASP A 402 -29.20 19.96 -14.30
CA ASP A 402 -29.82 21.29 -14.44
C ASP A 402 -28.91 22.39 -13.87
N SER A 403 -28.20 23.08 -14.75
CA SER A 403 -27.29 24.18 -14.42
C SER A 403 -27.92 25.25 -13.50
N LYS A 404 -29.23 25.52 -13.63
CA LYS A 404 -29.91 26.53 -12.79
C LYS A 404 -29.99 26.11 -11.32
N LYS A 405 -29.98 24.80 -11.04
CA LYS A 405 -30.04 24.25 -9.68
C LYS A 405 -28.66 24.06 -9.06
N VAL A 406 -27.63 23.79 -9.88
CA VAL A 406 -26.27 23.46 -9.39
C VAL A 406 -25.27 24.61 -9.46
N SER A 407 -25.51 25.64 -10.26
CA SER A 407 -24.58 26.77 -10.41
C SER A 407 -24.28 27.45 -9.08
N GLY A 408 -23.00 27.57 -8.73
CA GLY A 408 -22.54 28.18 -7.47
C GLY A 408 -22.57 27.25 -6.23
N LYS A 409 -22.96 25.98 -6.37
CA LYS A 409 -23.24 25.07 -5.24
C LYS A 409 -22.24 23.93 -5.09
N ILE A 410 -22.30 23.25 -3.94
CA ILE A 410 -21.75 21.90 -3.76
C ILE A 410 -22.81 20.88 -4.23
N VAL A 411 -22.44 20.03 -5.18
CA VAL A 411 -23.33 18.98 -5.71
C VAL A 411 -23.04 17.64 -5.02
N ILE A 412 -24.05 17.03 -4.43
CA ILE A 412 -23.96 15.69 -3.84
C ILE A 412 -24.30 14.66 -4.93
N CYS A 413 -23.32 13.85 -5.33
CA CYS A 413 -23.44 12.81 -6.35
C CYS A 413 -23.36 11.42 -5.70
N ASP A 414 -24.12 10.44 -6.20
CA ASP A 414 -23.95 9.03 -5.79
C ASP A 414 -22.83 8.35 -6.62
N ARG A 415 -22.07 7.44 -5.98
CA ARG A 415 -21.16 6.48 -6.63
C ARG A 415 -21.96 5.49 -7.49
N GLY A 416 -21.37 5.04 -8.60
CA GLY A 416 -22.01 4.16 -9.60
C GLY A 416 -22.28 4.86 -10.94
N GLY A 417 -22.64 4.09 -11.96
CA GLY A 417 -23.01 4.59 -13.30
C GLY A 417 -21.86 5.05 -14.20
N ASN A 418 -21.00 5.96 -13.73
CA ASN A 418 -19.85 6.50 -14.46
C ASN A 418 -18.64 6.74 -13.52
N ALA A 419 -17.50 7.14 -14.09
CA ALA A 419 -16.24 7.26 -13.36
C ALA A 419 -16.29 8.36 -12.28
N ARG A 420 -15.73 8.08 -11.10
CA ARG A 420 -15.82 8.96 -9.91
C ARG A 420 -15.28 10.38 -10.17
N VAL A 421 -14.19 10.51 -10.94
CA VAL A 421 -13.60 11.81 -11.31
C VAL A 421 -14.40 12.53 -12.41
N GLU A 422 -15.01 11.79 -13.35
CA GLU A 422 -15.82 12.33 -14.45
C GLU A 422 -17.07 13.09 -13.94
N LYS A 423 -17.66 12.62 -12.84
CA LYS A 423 -18.74 13.32 -12.11
C LYS A 423 -18.36 14.75 -11.75
N GLY A 424 -17.13 14.96 -11.27
CA GLY A 424 -16.60 16.29 -10.95
C GLY A 424 -16.44 17.18 -12.18
N SER A 425 -16.08 16.62 -13.34
CA SER A 425 -16.08 17.35 -14.61
C SER A 425 -17.49 17.78 -15.04
N SER A 426 -18.47 16.89 -14.85
CA SER A 426 -19.88 17.13 -15.17
C SER A 426 -20.49 18.22 -14.28
N VAL A 427 -20.21 18.18 -12.97
CA VAL A 427 -20.57 19.23 -11.99
C VAL A 427 -19.96 20.58 -12.38
N LYS A 428 -18.65 20.62 -12.69
CA LYS A 428 -17.95 21.83 -13.14
C LYS A 428 -18.57 22.42 -14.40
N THR A 429 -18.90 21.59 -15.38
CA THR A 429 -19.48 22.00 -16.67
C THR A 429 -20.88 22.57 -16.50
N ALA A 430 -21.65 22.07 -15.53
CA ALA A 430 -22.97 22.61 -15.17
C ALA A 430 -22.91 23.88 -14.28
N GLY A 431 -21.71 24.32 -13.86
CA GLY A 431 -21.48 25.52 -13.05
C GLY A 431 -21.37 25.28 -11.54
N GLY A 432 -21.41 24.02 -11.08
CA GLY A 432 -21.17 23.68 -9.68
C GLY A 432 -19.72 23.92 -9.27
N LEU A 433 -19.51 24.41 -8.05
CA LEU A 433 -18.19 24.81 -7.56
C LEU A 433 -17.43 23.67 -6.90
N ALA A 434 -18.15 22.69 -6.34
CA ALA A 434 -17.57 21.59 -5.57
C ALA A 434 -18.50 20.35 -5.58
N MET A 435 -17.99 19.20 -5.16
CA MET A 435 -18.73 17.93 -5.17
C MET A 435 -18.53 17.09 -3.90
N ILE A 436 -19.60 16.51 -3.37
CA ILE A 436 -19.52 15.44 -2.36
C ILE A 436 -19.94 14.14 -3.05
N LEU A 437 -19.01 13.20 -3.19
CA LEU A 437 -19.30 11.87 -3.71
C LEU A 437 -19.71 10.96 -2.56
N THR A 438 -20.95 10.46 -2.57
CA THR A 438 -21.45 9.55 -1.54
C THR A 438 -21.44 8.11 -2.04
N ASN A 439 -20.96 7.18 -1.23
CA ASN A 439 -21.17 5.76 -1.48
C ASN A 439 -22.66 5.39 -1.40
N THR A 440 -23.04 4.39 -2.17
CA THR A 440 -24.30 3.64 -2.07
C THR A 440 -24.10 2.39 -1.22
N GLU A 441 -25.19 1.69 -0.90
CA GLU A 441 -25.16 0.39 -0.22
C GLU A 441 -24.22 -0.62 -0.91
N GLU A 442 -24.22 -0.65 -2.25
CA GLU A 442 -23.31 -1.48 -3.07
C GLU A 442 -21.82 -1.24 -2.78
N SER A 443 -21.44 -0.03 -2.37
CA SER A 443 -20.06 0.36 -2.08
C SER A 443 -19.74 0.45 -0.57
N GLY A 444 -20.78 0.50 0.28
CA GLY A 444 -20.68 0.57 1.74
C GLY A 444 -19.78 1.69 2.25
N GLU A 445 -18.86 1.36 3.16
CA GLU A 445 -17.96 2.30 3.83
C GLU A 445 -16.54 2.35 3.23
N GLU A 446 -16.33 1.82 2.02
CA GLU A 446 -15.02 1.88 1.35
C GLU A 446 -14.71 3.31 0.85
N LEU A 447 -13.58 3.88 1.27
CA LEU A 447 -13.12 5.19 0.83
C LEU A 447 -11.90 5.07 -0.09
N ILE A 448 -11.96 5.71 -1.26
CA ILE A 448 -10.86 5.80 -2.22
C ILE A 448 -10.61 7.29 -2.50
N ALA A 449 -9.39 7.76 -2.24
CA ALA A 449 -9.02 9.15 -2.47
C ALA A 449 -8.71 9.38 -3.96
N ASP A 450 -9.63 10.03 -4.68
CA ASP A 450 -9.44 10.38 -6.10
C ASP A 450 -8.87 11.80 -6.28
N SER A 451 -8.14 12.02 -7.38
CA SER A 451 -7.71 13.34 -7.83
C SER A 451 -8.82 14.04 -8.61
N HIS A 452 -9.59 14.90 -7.94
CA HIS A 452 -10.71 15.62 -8.56
C HIS A 452 -10.31 16.91 -9.31
N LEU A 453 -11.11 17.32 -10.29
CA LEU A 453 -10.93 18.54 -11.12
C LEU A 453 -11.53 19.83 -10.52
N ILE A 454 -12.27 19.67 -9.42
CA ILE A 454 -12.90 20.69 -8.56
C ILE A 454 -12.74 20.24 -7.10
N PRO A 455 -12.84 21.14 -6.11
CA PRO A 455 -12.87 20.76 -4.71
C PRO A 455 -13.93 19.70 -4.46
N ALA A 456 -13.51 18.50 -4.06
CA ALA A 456 -14.42 17.40 -3.85
C ALA A 456 -13.87 16.39 -2.85
N THR A 457 -14.78 15.67 -2.20
CA THR A 457 -14.46 14.62 -1.22
C THR A 457 -15.40 13.44 -1.36
N MET A 458 -14.89 12.24 -1.09
CA MET A 458 -15.65 11.00 -1.06
C MET A 458 -15.98 10.60 0.39
N VAL A 459 -17.23 10.26 0.66
CA VAL A 459 -17.72 9.83 1.99
C VAL A 459 -18.41 8.46 1.93
N GLY A 460 -18.34 7.71 3.04
CA GLY A 460 -19.00 6.41 3.19
C GLY A 460 -20.52 6.52 3.20
N GLN A 461 -21.22 5.39 3.01
CA GLN A 461 -22.68 5.35 2.85
C GLN A 461 -23.41 5.98 4.05
N ILE A 462 -23.04 5.62 5.29
CA ILE A 462 -23.65 6.14 6.53
C ILE A 462 -23.49 7.67 6.65
N ALA A 463 -22.37 8.22 6.20
CA ALA A 463 -22.13 9.66 6.18
C ALA A 463 -22.91 10.33 5.03
N GLY A 464 -22.86 9.73 3.84
CA GLY A 464 -23.57 10.18 2.64
C GLY A 464 -25.07 10.30 2.84
N ASP A 465 -25.70 9.31 3.46
CA ASP A 465 -27.14 9.31 3.72
C ASP A 465 -27.54 10.42 4.72
N LYS A 466 -26.69 10.71 5.71
CA LYS A 466 -26.90 11.82 6.65
C LYS A 466 -26.73 13.19 5.99
N ILE A 467 -25.79 13.32 5.07
CA ILE A 467 -25.57 14.55 4.28
C ILE A 467 -26.73 14.76 3.28
N LYS A 468 -27.19 13.71 2.60
CA LYS A 468 -28.36 13.74 1.71
C LYS A 468 -29.65 14.07 2.46
N ALA A 469 -29.83 13.55 3.68
CA ALA A 469 -30.97 13.89 4.53
C ALA A 469 -30.95 15.38 4.93
N TYR A 470 -29.79 15.93 5.29
CA TYR A 470 -29.63 17.36 5.60
C TYR A 470 -29.89 18.26 4.38
N ALA A 471 -29.36 17.92 3.20
CA ALA A 471 -29.57 18.69 1.98
C ALA A 471 -31.05 18.77 1.54
N LYS A 472 -31.90 17.85 1.99
CA LYS A 472 -33.35 17.87 1.75
C LYS A 472 -34.12 18.77 2.73
N ASP A 473 -33.54 19.15 3.87
CA ASP A 473 -34.20 20.04 4.83
C ASP A 473 -34.05 21.51 4.42
N GLN A 474 -34.95 21.93 3.53
CA GLN A 474 -35.06 23.32 3.05
C GLN A 474 -35.29 24.33 4.18
N THR A 475 -35.71 23.93 5.38
CA THR A 475 -35.92 24.89 6.50
C THR A 475 -34.62 25.43 7.07
N GLN A 476 -33.49 24.77 6.80
CA GLN A 476 -32.18 25.10 7.36
C GLN A 476 -31.25 25.85 6.40
N ASN A 477 -31.66 26.10 5.15
CA ASN A 477 -30.79 26.59 4.05
C ASN A 477 -29.45 25.83 4.01
N PRO A 478 -29.47 24.52 3.67
CA PRO A 478 -28.38 23.61 3.98
C PRO A 478 -27.08 23.98 3.25
N THR A 479 -26.06 24.35 4.00
CA THR A 479 -24.72 24.67 3.49
C THR A 479 -23.68 23.67 3.97
N ALA A 480 -22.53 23.62 3.28
CA ALA A 480 -21.34 22.93 3.73
C ALA A 480 -20.06 23.56 3.19
N ARG A 481 -18.92 23.13 3.73
CA ARG A 481 -17.59 23.32 3.14
C ARG A 481 -16.74 22.06 3.27
N ILE A 482 -15.69 21.95 2.46
CA ILE A 482 -14.77 20.81 2.46
C ILE A 482 -13.41 21.25 3.00
N ASN A 483 -12.97 20.62 4.08
CA ASN A 483 -11.70 20.93 4.76
C ASN A 483 -10.63 19.88 4.41
N PHE A 484 -9.74 20.22 3.49
CA PHE A 484 -8.63 19.37 3.04
C PHE A 484 -7.47 19.41 4.05
N ARG A 485 -7.01 18.24 4.48
CA ARG A 485 -5.98 18.10 5.54
C ARG A 485 -4.63 17.59 5.02
N GLY A 486 -4.47 17.51 3.69
CA GLY A 486 -3.24 17.05 3.06
C GLY A 486 -2.98 15.56 3.31
N THR A 487 -1.73 15.21 3.56
CA THR A 487 -1.34 13.82 3.90
C THR A 487 -1.26 13.66 5.40
N VAL A 488 -1.98 12.67 5.93
CA VAL A 488 -1.95 12.31 7.36
C VAL A 488 -1.40 10.89 7.49
N ILE A 489 -0.45 10.68 8.41
CA ILE A 489 0.10 9.37 8.76
C ILE A 489 -0.19 9.15 10.25
N GLY A 490 -0.73 8.00 10.62
CA GLY A 490 -1.08 7.72 12.02
C GLY A 490 -1.71 6.35 12.24
N SER A 491 -1.82 5.97 13.52
CA SER A 491 -2.43 4.71 13.96
C SER A 491 -3.96 4.70 13.97
N SER A 492 -4.59 5.83 13.63
CA SER A 492 -6.03 5.98 13.50
C SER A 492 -6.35 6.58 12.13
N PRO A 493 -7.20 5.93 11.32
CA PRO A 493 -7.79 4.61 11.57
C PRO A 493 -6.76 3.47 11.63
N PRO A 494 -7.02 2.37 12.36
CA PRO A 494 -6.10 1.23 12.40
C PRO A 494 -5.96 0.61 11.02
N ALA A 495 -4.72 0.41 10.56
CA ALA A 495 -4.38 -0.23 9.29
C ALA A 495 -3.58 -1.53 9.53
N PRO A 496 -3.67 -2.54 8.65
CA PRO A 496 -4.49 -2.56 7.42
C PRO A 496 -5.98 -2.79 7.70
N ARG A 497 -6.86 -2.06 6.98
CA ARG A 497 -8.31 -2.31 6.98
C ARG A 497 -8.72 -3.14 5.78
N ARG A 498 -9.59 -4.12 6.05
CA ARG A 498 -10.27 -5.04 5.13
C ARG A 498 -9.34 -5.78 4.16
N VAL A 499 -9.44 -7.11 4.19
CA VAL A 499 -9.46 -7.92 2.96
C VAL A 499 -10.79 -8.67 3.03
N GLY A 500 -11.60 -8.62 1.97
CA GLY A 500 -12.81 -9.44 1.89
C GLY A 500 -12.43 -10.92 1.81
N VAL A 501 -13.21 -11.81 2.45
CA VAL A 501 -12.99 -13.25 2.26
C VAL A 501 -13.86 -13.74 1.13
N PHE A 502 -13.22 -14.21 0.06
CA PHE A 502 -13.87 -14.71 -1.14
C PHE A 502 -13.70 -16.22 -1.20
N VAL A 503 -14.79 -16.96 -1.06
CA VAL A 503 -14.84 -18.41 -1.23
C VAL A 503 -15.74 -18.70 -2.42
N ARG A 504 -15.23 -19.45 -3.41
CA ARG A 504 -16.06 -19.98 -4.51
C ARG A 504 -16.90 -21.13 -3.98
N ASP A 505 -18.09 -21.33 -4.51
CA ASP A 505 -18.87 -22.54 -4.31
C ASP A 505 -18.24 -23.75 -5.05
N GLY A 506 -18.80 -24.93 -4.80
CA GLY A 506 -18.20 -26.23 -5.14
C GLY A 506 -18.24 -26.63 -6.62
N SER A 507 -17.85 -25.74 -7.55
CA SER A 507 -17.70 -26.09 -8.97
C SER A 507 -16.65 -27.19 -9.16
N SER A 508 -17.03 -28.31 -9.78
CA SER A 508 -16.17 -29.48 -9.98
C SER A 508 -15.15 -29.29 -11.10
N VAL A 509 -13.91 -29.75 -10.87
CA VAL A 509 -12.85 -29.84 -11.89
C VAL A 509 -12.59 -31.31 -12.20
N ASP A 510 -12.49 -31.68 -13.49
CA ASP A 510 -12.11 -33.04 -13.91
C ASP A 510 -10.57 -33.17 -13.88
N CYS A 511 -10.06 -34.16 -13.16
CA CYS A 511 -8.63 -34.38 -12.90
C CYS A 511 -8.12 -35.73 -13.44
N GLY A 512 -8.69 -36.23 -14.54
CA GLY A 512 -8.55 -37.61 -15.09
C GLY A 512 -7.17 -38.23 -15.35
N VAL A 513 -6.06 -37.68 -14.84
CA VAL A 513 -4.71 -38.31 -14.84
C VAL A 513 -4.05 -38.33 -13.44
N GLN A 514 -4.56 -37.56 -12.46
CA GLN A 514 -4.17 -37.65 -11.04
C GLN A 514 -5.36 -37.32 -10.14
N ASN A 515 -6.00 -38.35 -9.59
CA ASN A 515 -7.16 -38.18 -8.72
C ASN A 515 -6.73 -37.81 -7.29
N PHE A 516 -6.86 -36.54 -6.92
CA PHE A 516 -7.07 -36.18 -5.51
C PHE A 516 -8.42 -36.74 -5.05
N SER A 517 -8.53 -37.18 -3.79
CA SER A 517 -9.81 -37.66 -3.25
C SER A 517 -10.82 -36.52 -3.07
N THR A 518 -10.35 -35.33 -2.72
CA THR A 518 -11.11 -34.08 -2.74
C THR A 518 -10.24 -32.92 -3.24
N PRO A 519 -10.81 -31.81 -3.76
CA PRO A 519 -10.03 -30.61 -4.10
C PRO A 519 -9.22 -30.05 -2.92
N GLY A 520 -9.69 -30.26 -1.69
CA GLY A 520 -9.00 -29.82 -0.48
C GLY A 520 -7.76 -30.63 -0.11
N ASP A 521 -7.47 -31.75 -0.79
CA ASP A 521 -6.21 -32.49 -0.67
C ASP A 521 -5.05 -31.88 -1.48
N LEU A 522 -5.32 -30.84 -2.29
CA LEU A 522 -4.28 -29.97 -2.81
C LEU A 522 -3.45 -29.43 -1.64
N ASN A 523 -2.12 -29.51 -1.74
CA ASN A 523 -1.21 -29.12 -0.67
C ASN A 523 -1.07 -27.60 -0.54
N TYR A 524 -2.15 -26.94 -0.15
CA TYR A 524 -2.34 -25.49 -0.15
C TYR A 524 -2.13 -24.88 1.25
N PRO A 525 -1.57 -23.67 1.38
CA PRO A 525 -1.24 -23.06 2.69
C PRO A 525 -2.46 -22.55 3.48
N SER A 526 -3.68 -22.89 3.08
CA SER A 526 -4.94 -22.56 3.74
C SER A 526 -5.96 -23.69 3.61
N PHE A 527 -7.08 -23.54 4.32
CA PHE A 527 -8.19 -24.49 4.32
C PHE A 527 -9.51 -23.75 4.04
N GLY A 528 -10.10 -24.03 2.88
CA GLY A 528 -11.52 -23.76 2.62
C GLY A 528 -12.31 -25.03 2.89
N VAL A 529 -13.29 -24.98 3.79
CA VAL A 529 -14.13 -26.12 4.19
C VAL A 529 -15.57 -25.83 3.81
N VAL A 530 -16.21 -26.76 3.12
CA VAL A 530 -17.63 -26.70 2.76
C VAL A 530 -18.34 -27.87 3.42
N PHE A 531 -19.29 -27.58 4.31
CA PHE A 531 -20.18 -28.59 4.89
C PHE A 531 -21.49 -28.64 4.12
N GLY A 532 -21.96 -29.84 3.77
CA GLY A 532 -23.28 -30.08 3.18
C GLY A 532 -24.40 -30.22 4.21
N GLY A 533 -24.08 -30.44 5.49
CA GLY A 533 -25.05 -30.58 6.56
C GLY A 533 -24.53 -30.40 7.99
N GLU A 534 -25.46 -30.45 8.95
CA GLU A 534 -25.15 -30.52 10.37
C GLU A 534 -24.60 -31.91 10.75
N SER A 535 -23.44 -31.97 11.40
CA SER A 535 -22.64 -33.20 11.67
C SER A 535 -21.73 -33.70 10.55
N ASP A 536 -21.56 -32.96 9.45
CA ASP A 536 -20.57 -33.33 8.43
C ASP A 536 -19.13 -33.29 8.97
N VAL A 537 -18.31 -34.21 8.45
CA VAL A 537 -16.89 -34.33 8.78
C VAL A 537 -16.08 -34.25 7.48
N VAL A 538 -15.12 -33.33 7.45
CA VAL A 538 -14.23 -33.10 6.30
C VAL A 538 -12.79 -33.31 6.75
N LYS A 539 -12.00 -34.03 5.95
CA LYS A 539 -10.60 -34.36 6.24
C LYS A 539 -9.72 -33.94 5.08
N TYR A 540 -8.59 -33.31 5.38
CA TYR A 540 -7.58 -32.95 4.39
C TYR A 540 -6.19 -33.34 4.84
N LYS A 541 -5.36 -33.77 3.90
CA LYS A 541 -3.93 -34.03 4.15
C LYS A 541 -3.07 -32.84 3.74
N ARG A 542 -2.02 -32.56 4.49
CA ARG A 542 -0.95 -31.61 4.10
C ARG A 542 0.41 -32.26 4.22
N ALA A 543 1.34 -31.82 3.37
CA ALA A 543 2.74 -32.17 3.40
C ALA A 543 3.58 -30.88 3.51
N VAL A 544 4.38 -30.79 4.56
CA VAL A 544 5.25 -29.64 4.82
C VAL A 544 6.72 -30.05 4.69
N LYS A 545 7.53 -29.15 4.12
CA LYS A 545 8.98 -29.31 4.01
C LYS A 545 9.64 -28.30 4.93
N ASN A 546 10.63 -28.73 5.72
CA ASN A 546 11.48 -27.79 6.44
C ASN A 546 12.36 -27.02 5.43
N VAL A 547 12.45 -25.71 5.63
CA VAL A 547 13.27 -24.77 4.85
C VAL A 547 14.11 -23.86 5.75
N GLY A 548 14.07 -24.08 7.07
CA GLY A 548 14.93 -23.40 8.02
C GLY A 548 16.37 -23.91 7.97
N SER A 549 17.29 -23.16 8.59
CA SER A 549 18.71 -23.51 8.64
C SER A 549 19.04 -24.68 9.58
N SER A 550 18.19 -24.95 10.57
CA SER A 550 18.31 -26.17 11.41
C SER A 550 17.63 -27.35 10.73
N GLY A 551 18.39 -28.42 10.49
CA GLY A 551 17.84 -29.69 10.03
C GLY A 551 16.98 -30.38 11.08
N ASP A 552 17.39 -30.29 12.35
CA ASP A 552 16.72 -30.87 13.51
C ASP A 552 15.87 -29.81 14.20
N VAL A 553 14.54 -29.96 14.17
CA VAL A 553 13.59 -29.00 14.73
C VAL A 553 12.22 -29.65 14.96
N VAL A 554 11.56 -29.29 16.07
CA VAL A 554 10.23 -29.80 16.43
C VAL A 554 9.21 -28.67 16.43
N TYR A 555 8.18 -28.83 15.61
CA TYR A 555 7.02 -27.93 15.59
C TYR A 555 5.85 -28.57 16.34
N GLU A 556 5.19 -27.80 17.20
CA GLU A 556 3.95 -28.18 17.87
C GLU A 556 2.75 -27.45 17.27
N VAL A 557 1.60 -28.12 17.19
CA VAL A 557 0.38 -27.54 16.61
C VAL A 557 -0.42 -26.73 17.63
N ARG A 558 -0.98 -25.60 17.18
CA ARG A 558 -2.00 -24.81 17.85
C ARG A 558 -3.15 -24.56 16.90
N VAL A 559 -4.38 -24.52 17.42
CA VAL A 559 -5.59 -24.37 16.62
C VAL A 559 -6.51 -23.36 17.28
N SER A 560 -6.98 -22.39 16.50
CA SER A 560 -8.16 -21.57 16.82
C SER A 560 -9.28 -22.04 15.91
N ALA A 561 -10.11 -22.93 16.42
CA ALA A 561 -11.26 -23.44 15.68
C ALA A 561 -12.31 -22.33 15.43
N PRO A 562 -12.98 -22.32 14.27
CA PRO A 562 -14.20 -21.53 14.08
C PRO A 562 -15.28 -21.91 15.12
N THR A 563 -16.13 -20.96 15.51
CA THR A 563 -17.07 -21.10 16.64
C THR A 563 -17.88 -22.40 16.60
N ASN A 564 -18.48 -22.72 15.46
CA ASN A 564 -19.38 -23.88 15.28
C ASN A 564 -18.69 -25.10 14.66
N VAL A 565 -17.36 -25.18 14.75
CA VAL A 565 -16.56 -26.25 14.16
C VAL A 565 -15.62 -26.84 15.22
N GLU A 566 -15.46 -28.17 15.20
CA GLU A 566 -14.38 -28.85 15.91
C GLU A 566 -13.24 -29.12 14.92
N VAL A 567 -11.99 -28.90 15.35
CA VAL A 567 -10.81 -29.01 14.49
C VAL A 567 -9.73 -29.79 15.22
N SER A 568 -9.30 -30.91 14.66
CA SER A 568 -8.25 -31.78 15.21
C SER A 568 -7.16 -32.06 14.19
N VAL A 569 -5.91 -32.16 14.63
CA VAL A 569 -4.72 -32.36 13.78
C VAL A 569 -3.91 -33.53 14.28
N GLU A 570 -3.51 -34.43 13.37
CA GLU A 570 -2.72 -35.62 13.68
C GLU A 570 -1.55 -35.80 12.68
N PRO A 571 -0.30 -36.00 13.14
CA PRO A 571 0.15 -35.90 14.53
C PRO A 571 0.04 -34.46 15.07
N ASN A 572 0.15 -34.27 16.38
CA ASN A 572 0.17 -32.92 17.00
C ASN A 572 1.58 -32.30 17.09
N LYS A 573 2.62 -33.04 16.67
CA LYS A 573 4.01 -32.59 16.56
C LYS A 573 4.63 -33.06 15.24
N LEU A 574 5.46 -32.22 14.65
CA LEU A 574 6.27 -32.54 13.47
C LEU A 574 7.74 -32.44 13.83
N VAL A 575 8.44 -33.58 13.81
CA VAL A 575 9.84 -33.73 14.21
C VAL A 575 10.69 -33.85 12.95
N PHE A 576 11.23 -32.74 12.48
CA PHE A 576 12.18 -32.75 11.37
C PHE A 576 13.57 -33.12 11.87
N SER A 577 14.33 -33.80 11.00
CA SER A 577 15.74 -34.12 11.23
C SER A 577 16.55 -33.96 9.95
N GLY A 578 17.88 -33.96 10.03
CA GLY A 578 18.76 -33.95 8.85
C GLY A 578 18.39 -34.98 7.76
N GLU A 579 17.83 -36.13 8.15
CA GLU A 579 17.32 -37.16 7.23
C GLU A 579 15.83 -36.96 6.86
N THR A 580 15.03 -36.40 7.77
CA THR A 580 13.57 -36.22 7.61
C THR A 580 13.21 -34.75 7.41
N GLN A 581 13.33 -34.28 6.17
CA GLN A 581 13.05 -32.88 5.79
C GLN A 581 11.63 -32.64 5.24
N LYS A 582 10.81 -33.69 5.08
CA LYS A 582 9.40 -33.62 4.67
C LYS A 582 8.54 -34.48 5.59
N LEU A 583 7.44 -33.92 6.06
CA LEU A 583 6.46 -34.59 6.91
C LEU A 583 5.04 -34.32 6.41
N SER A 584 4.08 -35.09 6.91
CA SER A 584 2.66 -34.88 6.64
C SER A 584 1.82 -34.93 7.90
N TYR A 585 0.70 -34.22 7.87
CA TYR A 585 -0.35 -34.29 8.88
C TYR A 585 -1.71 -34.37 8.21
N GLU A 586 -2.68 -34.95 8.90
CA GLU A 586 -4.10 -34.86 8.58
C GLU A 586 -4.75 -33.83 9.50
N ILE A 587 -5.68 -33.04 8.95
CA ILE A 587 -6.55 -32.15 9.70
C ILE A 587 -8.00 -32.55 9.44
N THR A 588 -8.78 -32.67 10.51
CA THR A 588 -10.20 -33.02 10.49
C THR A 588 -11.01 -31.83 10.98
N PHE A 589 -12.07 -31.49 10.25
CA PHE A 589 -13.07 -30.48 10.59
C PHE A 589 -14.41 -31.17 10.82
N SER A 590 -15.15 -30.81 11.86
CA SER A 590 -16.46 -31.39 12.16
C SER A 590 -17.48 -30.31 12.51
N SER A 591 -18.60 -30.31 11.79
CA SER A 591 -19.73 -29.39 11.94
C SER A 591 -20.50 -29.68 13.24
N LYS A 592 -20.60 -28.72 14.17
CA LYS A 592 -21.36 -28.91 15.42
C LYS A 592 -22.87 -28.90 15.16
N LYS A 593 -23.63 -29.74 15.87
CA LYS A 593 -25.09 -29.83 15.78
C LYS A 593 -25.78 -28.58 16.34
N GLY A 594 -26.89 -28.20 15.74
CA GLY A 594 -27.83 -27.18 16.25
C GLY A 594 -27.74 -25.82 15.58
N LYS A 595 -27.27 -25.73 14.33
CA LYS A 595 -27.21 -24.47 13.57
C LYS A 595 -28.17 -24.51 12.39
N SER A 596 -29.45 -24.26 12.67
CA SER A 596 -30.46 -24.03 11.64
C SER A 596 -30.04 -22.86 10.74
N ILE A 597 -30.13 -23.05 9.43
CA ILE A 597 -29.85 -22.00 8.43
C ILE A 597 -31.07 -21.09 8.35
N GLU A 598 -31.26 -20.25 9.36
CA GLU A 598 -32.41 -19.34 9.50
C GLU A 598 -32.21 -17.96 8.84
N SER A 599 -31.06 -17.71 8.22
CA SER A 599 -30.81 -16.49 7.44
C SER A 599 -30.26 -16.79 6.05
N ALA A 600 -30.77 -16.11 5.03
CA ALA A 600 -30.41 -16.28 3.62
C ALA A 600 -28.97 -15.81 3.24
N ALA A 601 -28.10 -15.55 4.22
CA ALA A 601 -26.70 -15.22 4.01
C ALA A 601 -25.85 -16.41 4.42
N ALA A 602 -25.00 -16.91 3.51
CA ALA A 602 -24.03 -17.96 3.81
C ALA A 602 -23.11 -17.52 4.96
N THR A 603 -23.30 -18.10 6.15
CA THR A 603 -22.54 -17.70 7.34
C THR A 603 -21.14 -18.29 7.28
N SER A 604 -20.19 -17.53 6.73
CA SER A 604 -18.78 -17.90 6.77
C SER A 604 -18.22 -17.75 8.19
N GLU A 605 -17.49 -18.74 8.67
CA GLU A 605 -16.76 -18.69 9.94
C GLU A 605 -15.26 -18.88 9.71
N PHE A 606 -14.44 -18.29 10.58
CA PHE A 606 -12.98 -18.21 10.40
C PHE A 606 -12.22 -18.76 11.60
N GLY A 607 -11.06 -19.33 11.31
CA GLY A 607 -10.13 -19.88 12.30
C GLY A 607 -8.72 -19.96 11.71
N TRP A 608 -7.84 -20.69 12.38
CA TRP A 608 -6.49 -20.99 11.87
C TRP A 608 -5.90 -22.21 12.56
N VAL A 609 -4.95 -22.85 11.88
CA VAL A 609 -3.99 -23.78 12.46
C VAL A 609 -2.59 -23.17 12.35
N GLU A 610 -1.75 -23.42 13.35
CA GLU A 610 -0.42 -22.84 13.49
C GLU A 610 0.55 -23.92 13.95
N TRP A 611 1.71 -23.98 13.30
CA TRP A 611 2.84 -24.80 13.71
C TRP A 611 3.95 -23.89 14.22
N SER A 612 4.46 -24.14 15.43
CA SER A 612 5.57 -23.35 15.98
C SER A 612 6.60 -24.21 16.72
N ASP A 613 7.87 -23.84 16.54
CA ASP A 613 9.03 -24.35 17.29
C ASP A 613 9.48 -23.35 18.39
N GLY A 614 8.70 -22.29 18.62
CA GLY A 614 9.01 -21.18 19.53
C GLY A 614 9.77 -20.01 18.89
N THR A 615 10.29 -20.16 17.68
CA THR A 615 10.97 -19.10 16.89
C THR A 615 10.20 -18.76 15.62
N HIS A 616 9.85 -19.79 14.85
CA HIS A 616 9.05 -19.74 13.65
C HIS A 616 7.57 -19.97 13.97
N VAL A 617 6.71 -19.37 13.14
CA VAL A 617 5.25 -19.48 13.26
C VAL A 617 4.68 -19.69 11.86
N VAL A 618 4.31 -20.93 11.53
CA VAL A 618 3.73 -21.31 10.23
C VAL A 618 2.23 -21.44 10.39
N ARG A 619 1.48 -20.40 9.98
CA ARG A 619 0.04 -20.27 10.21
C ARG A 619 -0.76 -20.38 8.91
N SER A 620 -1.72 -21.29 8.90
CA SER A 620 -2.67 -21.50 7.81
C SER A 620 -4.08 -21.09 8.23
N PRO A 621 -4.73 -20.14 7.53
CA PRO A 621 -6.09 -19.73 7.85
C PRO A 621 -7.10 -20.82 7.48
N ILE A 622 -8.20 -20.85 8.23
CA ILE A 622 -9.36 -21.72 8.02
C ILE A 622 -10.55 -20.81 7.70
N ALA A 623 -11.25 -21.08 6.59
CA ALA A 623 -12.54 -20.48 6.25
C ALA A 623 -13.55 -21.60 6.03
N VAL A 624 -14.72 -21.50 6.66
CA VAL A 624 -15.77 -22.53 6.65
C VAL A 624 -17.08 -21.94 6.19
N THR A 625 -17.79 -22.66 5.31
CA THR A 625 -19.18 -22.35 4.92
C THR A 625 -20.06 -23.60 4.99
N TRP A 626 -21.37 -23.39 5.09
CA TRP A 626 -22.39 -24.44 5.09
C TRP A 626 -23.30 -24.23 3.89
N LEU A 627 -23.53 -25.29 3.09
CA LEU A 627 -24.48 -25.29 2.00
C LEU A 627 -25.91 -25.38 2.54
N GLN A 628 -26.84 -24.69 1.90
CA GLN A 628 -28.23 -24.70 2.31
C GLN A 628 -28.94 -25.99 1.86
N SER A 629 -29.53 -26.72 2.81
CA SER A 629 -30.25 -27.97 2.56
C SER A 629 -31.67 -27.76 2.00
N SER A 630 -31.78 -27.03 0.89
CA SER A 630 -32.93 -26.90 -0.02
C SER A 630 -32.46 -26.06 -1.22
N VAL A 631 -32.56 -26.48 -2.48
CA VAL A 631 -33.69 -27.15 -3.13
C VAL A 631 -33.22 -28.32 -4.00
N ALA A 632 -33.91 -29.45 -3.94
CA ALA A 632 -33.78 -30.50 -4.96
C ALA A 632 -34.50 -30.07 -6.25
N SER A 633 -33.85 -30.28 -7.40
CA SER A 633 -34.28 -29.93 -8.76
C SER A 633 -34.51 -28.44 -9.06
N PHE A 634 -33.72 -27.90 -10.01
CA PHE A 634 -34.19 -27.66 -11.38
C PHE A 634 -33.03 -27.84 -12.37
#